data_AF-A0A956TCM2-F1
#
_entry.id   AF-A0A956TCM2-F1
#
_cell.length_a   1.000
_cell.length_b   1.000
_cell.length_c   1.000
_cell.angle_alpha   90.00
_cell.angle_beta   90.00
_cell.angle_gamma   90.00
#
_symmetry.space_group_name_H-M   'P 1'
#
loop_
_entity.id
_entity.type
_entity.pdbx_description
1 polymer ?
#
loop_
_entity_poly.entity_id
_entity_poly.type
_entity_poly.pdbx_seq_one_letter_code
_entity_poly.pdbx_strand_id
1 'polypeptide(L)'
;MIWNIEVYAEPGTKVDCKTVIADAPPLKTAATMLPEGMMALVRGTDQQRGYIEFVPACPRVELPFDSLVGRVTEGINSGRWLWAARLMRGAVDGPEGGRPDLLLLAASVYELLAFHGLARDCLSRALDKLDSAQRPGALVRLARAVYRDAGSRDEARVLLEEGMSSAELPVTLRVEGLLLSGQLERSPEPLEAAVKLARQQLGEHPLLVTSLVALADQRAEQQPQQAEAHYQEAMRLQARFSDGEFFNTAERLARHLIRGGDLRGCLDLCAEVFESLRACGLPQRDYLPFLLAAAEVHRRRGDEAQRASLMEKAMAIDFEGAARLDGEFRALRGA
;
A
#
# COMPACT_ATOMS: atom_id res chain seq x y z
N MET A 1 16.23 -25.46 -1.84
CA MET A 1 15.96 -24.07 -2.29
C MET A 1 16.25 -23.09 -1.15
N ILE A 2 16.57 -21.82 -1.43
CA ILE A 2 16.82 -20.80 -0.39
C ILE A 2 15.53 -20.02 -0.15
N TRP A 3 15.04 -20.04 1.08
CA TRP A 3 13.83 -19.33 1.52
C TRP A 3 14.21 -18.18 2.45
N ASN A 4 13.68 -16.98 2.24
CA ASN A 4 13.70 -15.93 3.25
C ASN A 4 12.30 -15.84 3.90
N ILE A 5 12.24 -16.14 5.18
CA ILE A 5 11.00 -16.12 5.98
C ILE A 5 10.94 -14.79 6.72
N GLU A 6 9.91 -14.00 6.49
CA GLU A 6 9.62 -12.73 7.16
C GLU A 6 8.41 -12.88 8.08
N VAL A 7 8.56 -12.43 9.33
CA VAL A 7 7.50 -12.48 10.35
C VAL A 7 7.02 -11.06 10.62
N TYR A 8 5.70 -10.87 10.62
CA TYR A 8 5.05 -9.58 10.80
C TYR A 8 4.18 -9.55 12.06
N ALA A 9 4.44 -8.58 12.95
CA ALA A 9 3.62 -8.36 14.14
C ALA A 9 2.46 -7.38 13.90
N GLU A 10 2.55 -6.57 12.84
CA GLU A 10 1.52 -5.64 12.39
C GLU A 10 1.57 -5.53 10.85
N PRO A 11 0.53 -4.97 10.20
CA PRO A 11 0.54 -4.76 8.76
C PRO A 11 1.77 -3.95 8.35
N GLY A 12 2.63 -4.52 7.49
CA GLY A 12 3.85 -3.87 7.02
C GLY A 12 5.03 -3.84 8.01
N THR A 13 4.83 -4.17 9.30
CA THR A 13 5.91 -4.13 10.31
C THR A 13 6.56 -5.51 10.47
N LYS A 14 7.70 -5.70 9.82
CA LYS A 14 8.54 -6.90 9.95
C LYS A 14 9.26 -6.90 11.30
N VAL A 15 9.11 -7.97 12.07
CA VAL A 15 9.73 -8.15 13.39
C VAL A 15 10.86 -9.18 13.40
N ASP A 16 10.88 -10.11 12.45
CA ASP A 16 11.96 -11.08 12.30
C ASP A 16 12.13 -11.49 10.84
N CYS A 17 13.33 -11.93 10.48
CA CYS A 17 13.66 -12.48 9.17
C CYS A 17 14.69 -13.59 9.29
N LYS A 18 14.46 -14.73 8.64
CA LYS A 18 15.40 -15.85 8.63
C LYS A 18 15.52 -16.50 7.26
N THR A 19 16.75 -16.70 6.83
CA THR A 19 17.06 -17.48 5.63
C THR A 19 17.18 -18.96 5.98
N VAL A 20 16.46 -19.83 5.25
CA VAL A 20 16.40 -21.27 5.48
C VAL A 20 16.59 -22.00 4.15
N ILE A 21 17.42 -23.05 4.15
CA ILE A 21 17.57 -23.93 3.00
C ILE A 21 16.61 -25.11 3.17
N ALA A 22 15.61 -25.21 2.31
CA ALA A 22 14.60 -26.26 2.35
C ALA A 22 14.07 -26.60 0.94
N ASP A 23 13.61 -27.84 0.77
CA ASP A 23 13.05 -28.33 -0.51
C ASP A 23 11.54 -28.07 -0.64
N ALA A 24 10.93 -27.55 0.41
CA ALA A 24 9.55 -27.11 0.46
C ALA A 24 9.46 -25.82 1.29
N PRO A 25 8.37 -25.05 1.19
CA PRO A 25 8.15 -23.87 2.02
C PRO A 25 8.31 -24.26 3.50
N PRO A 26 9.23 -23.63 4.26
CA PRO A 26 9.59 -24.05 5.61
C PRO A 26 8.54 -23.59 6.66
N LEU A 27 7.27 -23.94 6.45
CA LEU A 27 6.12 -23.52 7.27
C LEU A 27 6.30 -23.91 8.76
N LYS A 28 6.90 -25.07 9.03
CA LYS A 28 7.24 -25.49 10.40
C LYS A 28 8.29 -24.59 11.03
N THR A 29 9.32 -24.19 10.27
CA THR A 29 10.38 -23.30 10.75
C THR A 29 9.84 -21.91 11.06
N ALA A 30 8.98 -21.39 10.20
CA ALA A 30 8.28 -20.14 10.46
C ALA A 30 7.40 -20.19 11.71
N ALA A 31 6.66 -21.28 11.92
CA ALA A 31 5.89 -21.47 13.14
C ALA A 31 6.78 -21.48 14.40
N THR A 32 8.01 -22.00 14.32
CA THR A 32 8.99 -21.96 15.43
C THR A 32 9.71 -20.63 15.62
N MET A 33 9.63 -19.71 14.66
CA MET A 33 10.16 -18.34 14.81
C MET A 33 9.24 -17.44 15.62
N LEU A 34 8.00 -17.88 15.86
CA LEU A 34 7.04 -17.13 16.66
C LEU A 34 7.33 -17.39 18.14
N PRO A 35 7.57 -16.33 18.95
CA PRO A 35 7.53 -16.47 20.39
C PRO A 35 6.22 -17.13 20.83
N GLU A 36 6.29 -17.96 21.86
CA GLU A 36 5.12 -18.68 22.36
C GLU A 36 3.99 -17.69 22.73
N GLY A 37 2.80 -17.89 22.15
CA GLY A 37 1.65 -16.99 22.33
C GLY A 37 1.62 -15.76 21.42
N MET A 38 2.65 -15.50 20.61
CA MET A 38 2.66 -14.36 19.69
C MET A 38 1.83 -14.65 18.43
N MET A 39 1.01 -13.67 18.03
CA MET A 39 0.36 -13.69 16.72
C MET A 39 1.29 -13.05 15.70
N ALA A 40 1.45 -13.67 14.53
CA ALA A 40 2.11 -13.02 13.41
C ALA A 40 1.52 -13.49 12.10
N LEU A 41 1.77 -12.72 11.05
CA LEU A 41 1.64 -13.20 9.67
C LEU A 41 3.04 -13.53 9.15
N VAL A 42 3.12 -14.49 8.23
CA VAL A 42 4.40 -14.90 7.68
C VAL A 42 4.39 -14.85 6.17
N ARG A 43 5.47 -14.33 5.59
CA ARG A 43 5.76 -14.37 4.17
C ARG A 43 7.08 -15.12 3.95
N GLY A 44 7.07 -16.16 3.13
CA GLY A 44 8.27 -16.87 2.69
C GLY A 44 8.57 -16.54 1.23
N THR A 45 9.73 -15.97 0.91
CA THR A 45 10.16 -15.70 -0.46
C THR A 45 11.19 -16.74 -0.90
N ASP A 46 11.02 -17.30 -2.09
CA ASP A 46 12.00 -18.09 -2.83
C ASP A 46 12.45 -17.29 -4.06
N GLN A 47 13.76 -17.25 -4.32
CA GLN A 47 14.33 -16.54 -5.47
C GLN A 47 13.86 -17.12 -6.82
N GLN A 48 13.35 -18.35 -6.87
CA GLN A 48 12.93 -19.02 -8.10
C GLN A 48 11.41 -19.13 -8.29
N ARG A 49 10.62 -19.21 -7.21
CA ARG A 49 9.17 -19.52 -7.29
C ARG A 49 8.24 -18.40 -6.82
N GLY A 50 8.78 -17.24 -6.43
CA GLY A 50 8.01 -16.13 -5.88
C GLY A 50 7.87 -16.24 -4.36
N TYR A 51 6.76 -15.79 -3.80
CA TYR A 51 6.54 -15.83 -2.36
C TYR A 51 5.26 -16.55 -1.97
N ILE A 52 5.21 -16.99 -0.72
CA ILE A 52 4.10 -17.70 -0.11
C ILE A 52 3.73 -16.97 1.16
N GLU A 53 2.44 -16.72 1.32
CA GLU A 53 1.88 -16.07 2.50
C GLU A 53 1.09 -17.08 3.31
N PHE A 54 1.19 -16.98 4.63
CA PHE A 54 0.39 -17.81 5.52
C PHE A 54 0.12 -17.14 6.85
N VAL A 55 -1.05 -17.49 7.39
CA VAL A 55 -1.44 -17.18 8.76
C VAL A 55 -1.19 -18.46 9.58
N PRO A 56 -0.43 -18.40 10.68
CA PRO A 56 -0.19 -19.56 11.55
C PRO A 56 -1.50 -20.21 11.99
N ALA A 57 -1.44 -21.53 12.22
CA ALA A 57 -2.59 -22.35 12.53
C ALA A 57 -3.46 -21.71 13.63
N CYS A 58 -4.75 -21.59 13.31
CA CYS A 58 -5.79 -21.16 14.22
C CYS A 58 -6.70 -22.36 14.48
N PRO A 59 -7.18 -22.58 15.71
CA PRO A 59 -8.28 -23.51 15.94
C PRO A 59 -9.42 -23.22 14.97
N ARG A 60 -10.10 -24.27 14.50
CA ARG A 60 -11.30 -24.09 13.66
C ARG A 60 -12.31 -23.22 14.41
N VAL A 61 -12.88 -22.26 13.70
CA VAL A 61 -13.84 -21.31 14.26
C VAL A 61 -15.22 -21.64 13.72
N GLU A 62 -16.11 -22.06 14.60
CA GLU A 62 -17.51 -22.36 14.30
C GLU A 62 -18.38 -21.25 14.92
N LEU A 63 -18.40 -20.09 14.27
CA LEU A 63 -19.27 -18.97 14.63
C LEU A 63 -20.27 -18.71 13.51
N PRO A 64 -21.52 -18.29 13.83
CA PRO A 64 -22.43 -17.77 12.82
C PRO A 64 -21.80 -16.59 12.07
N PHE A 65 -22.09 -16.46 10.77
CA PHE A 65 -21.48 -15.45 9.91
C PHE A 65 -21.63 -14.02 10.47
N ASP A 66 -22.81 -13.64 10.95
CA ASP A 66 -23.03 -12.28 11.51
C ASP A 66 -22.19 -12.02 12.76
N SER A 67 -22.01 -13.04 13.61
CA SER A 67 -21.13 -12.94 14.80
C SER A 67 -19.66 -12.83 14.39
N LEU A 68 -19.29 -13.50 13.31
CA LEU A 68 -17.95 -13.45 12.75
C LEU A 68 -17.64 -12.07 12.16
N VAL A 69 -18.57 -11.49 11.40
CA VAL A 69 -18.48 -10.12 10.87
C VAL A 69 -18.28 -9.13 12.01
N GLY A 70 -19.16 -9.15 13.03
CA GLY A 70 -19.06 -8.24 14.17
C GLY A 70 -17.72 -8.33 14.89
N ARG A 71 -17.24 -9.56 15.13
CA ARG A 71 -15.93 -9.79 15.75
C ARG A 71 -14.78 -9.28 14.91
N VAL A 72 -14.73 -9.59 13.61
CA VAL A 72 -13.67 -9.10 12.72
C VAL A 72 -13.63 -7.58 12.69
N THR A 73 -14.78 -6.93 12.54
CA THR A 73 -14.88 -5.46 12.54
C THR A 73 -14.39 -4.87 13.85
N GLU A 74 -14.77 -5.45 15.01
CA GLU A 74 -14.25 -5.02 16.32
C GLU A 74 -12.72 -5.19 16.40
N GLY A 75 -12.20 -6.31 15.91
CA GLY A 75 -10.77 -6.59 15.86
C GLY A 75 -10.00 -5.54 15.07
N ILE A 76 -10.46 -5.26 13.85
CA ILE A 76 -9.94 -4.23 12.94
C ILE A 76 -9.98 -2.86 13.63
N ASN A 77 -11.14 -2.41 14.10
CA ASN A 77 -11.29 -1.09 14.71
C ASN A 77 -10.48 -0.91 16.00
N SER A 78 -10.16 -2.00 16.70
CA SER A 78 -9.36 -1.99 17.93
C SER A 78 -7.86 -2.16 17.69
N GLY A 79 -7.40 -2.14 16.43
CA GLY A 79 -5.98 -2.36 16.11
C GLY A 79 -5.52 -3.82 16.22
N ARG A 80 -6.43 -4.77 16.42
CA ARG A 80 -6.14 -6.21 16.56
C ARG A 80 -6.20 -6.92 15.21
N TRP A 81 -5.49 -6.38 14.21
CA TRP A 81 -5.55 -6.82 12.82
C TRP A 81 -5.11 -8.27 12.62
N LEU A 82 -4.04 -8.69 13.30
CA LEU A 82 -3.55 -10.07 13.25
C LEU A 82 -4.54 -11.07 13.84
N TRP A 83 -5.26 -10.67 14.90
CA TRP A 83 -6.29 -11.50 15.49
C TRP A 83 -7.46 -11.67 14.50
N ALA A 84 -7.88 -10.61 13.83
CA ALA A 84 -8.90 -10.68 12.80
C ALA A 84 -8.48 -11.60 11.63
N ALA A 85 -7.21 -11.53 11.20
CA ALA A 85 -6.65 -12.42 10.18
C ALA A 85 -6.67 -13.90 10.60
N ARG A 86 -6.28 -14.19 11.86
CA ARG A 86 -6.32 -15.56 12.41
C ARG A 86 -7.74 -16.08 12.54
N LEU A 87 -8.66 -15.24 13.01
CA LEU A 87 -10.08 -15.56 13.09
C LEU A 87 -10.65 -15.93 11.71
N MET A 88 -10.27 -15.17 10.67
CA MET A 88 -10.61 -15.50 9.28
C MET A 88 -10.00 -16.79 8.80
N ARG A 89 -8.73 -17.04 9.11
CA ARG A 89 -8.09 -18.31 8.77
C ARG A 89 -8.83 -19.50 9.40
N GLY A 90 -9.14 -19.43 10.69
CA GLY A 90 -9.86 -20.47 11.41
C GLY A 90 -11.28 -20.71 10.89
N ALA A 91 -11.96 -19.67 10.42
CA ALA A 91 -13.28 -19.79 9.80
C ALA A 91 -13.21 -20.37 8.37
N VAL A 92 -12.23 -19.94 7.56
CA VAL A 92 -12.00 -20.42 6.19
C VAL A 92 -11.53 -21.89 6.14
N ASP A 93 -10.83 -22.35 7.18
CA ASP A 93 -10.43 -23.76 7.34
C ASP A 93 -11.53 -24.62 8.03
N GLY A 94 -12.64 -24.00 8.42
CA GLY A 94 -13.78 -24.63 9.07
C GLY A 94 -14.79 -25.25 8.08
N PRO A 95 -15.86 -25.90 8.60
CA PRO A 95 -16.87 -26.57 7.76
C PRO A 95 -17.56 -25.63 6.76
N GLU A 96 -17.81 -24.39 7.19
CA GLU A 96 -18.44 -23.33 6.39
C GLU A 96 -17.44 -22.55 5.54
N GLY A 97 -16.15 -22.93 5.56
CA GLY A 97 -15.03 -22.24 4.93
C GLY A 97 -15.13 -22.07 3.42
N GLY A 98 -16.05 -22.77 2.78
CA GLY A 98 -16.35 -22.66 1.36
C GLY A 98 -17.40 -21.60 1.00
N ARG A 99 -18.04 -20.93 1.95
CA ARG A 99 -19.11 -19.98 1.61
C ARG A 99 -18.56 -18.71 0.94
N PRO A 100 -19.20 -18.20 -0.12
CA PRO A 100 -18.70 -17.05 -0.86
C PRO A 100 -18.64 -15.76 -0.02
N ASP A 101 -19.64 -15.51 0.83
CA ASP A 101 -19.69 -14.36 1.74
C ASP A 101 -18.51 -14.35 2.73
N LEU A 102 -18.20 -15.51 3.31
CA LEU A 102 -17.05 -15.73 4.18
C LEU A 102 -15.72 -15.51 3.45
N LEU A 103 -15.58 -16.05 2.24
CA LEU A 103 -14.38 -15.88 1.43
C LEU A 103 -14.17 -14.42 1.02
N LEU A 104 -15.23 -13.69 0.68
CA LEU A 104 -15.18 -12.27 0.37
C LEU A 104 -14.78 -11.42 1.59
N LEU A 105 -15.26 -11.76 2.79
CA LEU A 105 -14.86 -11.12 4.04
C LEU A 105 -13.39 -11.39 4.35
N ALA A 106 -12.96 -12.66 4.27
CA ALA A 106 -11.58 -13.05 4.50
C ALA A 106 -10.63 -12.34 3.52
N ALA A 107 -11.00 -12.26 2.24
CA ALA A 107 -10.25 -11.50 1.24
C ALA A 107 -10.11 -10.03 1.64
N SER A 108 -11.17 -9.37 2.13
CA SER A 108 -11.10 -7.97 2.58
C SER A 108 -10.12 -7.79 3.73
N VAL A 109 -10.12 -8.71 4.69
CA VAL A 109 -9.18 -8.70 5.81
C VAL A 109 -7.75 -8.85 5.29
N TYR A 110 -7.47 -9.81 4.40
CA TYR A 110 -6.12 -10.00 3.88
C TYR A 110 -5.66 -8.86 2.98
N GLU A 111 -6.55 -8.24 2.19
CA GLU A 111 -6.24 -7.04 1.41
C GLU A 111 -5.83 -5.86 2.31
N LEU A 112 -6.54 -5.64 3.42
CA LEU A 112 -6.21 -4.60 4.40
C LEU A 112 -4.80 -4.77 4.99
N LEU A 113 -4.34 -6.02 5.10
CA LEU A 113 -3.04 -6.37 5.67
C LEU A 113 -1.92 -6.40 4.62
N ALA A 114 -2.25 -6.17 3.34
CA ALA A 114 -1.37 -6.37 2.19
C ALA A 114 -0.88 -7.83 1.97
N PHE A 115 -1.71 -8.80 2.37
CA PHE A 115 -1.52 -10.24 2.15
C PHE A 115 -2.28 -10.68 0.89
N HIS A 116 -1.79 -10.21 -0.26
CA HIS A 116 -2.51 -10.33 -1.53
C HIS A 116 -2.58 -11.76 -2.08
N GLY A 117 -1.65 -12.64 -1.72
CA GLY A 117 -1.70 -14.05 -2.09
C GLY A 117 -2.87 -14.76 -1.40
N LEU A 118 -3.04 -14.52 -0.09
CA LEU A 118 -4.19 -15.06 0.66
C LEU A 118 -5.52 -14.45 0.20
N ALA A 119 -5.54 -13.16 -0.13
CA ALA A 119 -6.71 -12.51 -0.70
C ALA A 119 -7.09 -13.12 -2.06
N ARG A 120 -6.10 -13.33 -2.94
CA ARG A 120 -6.26 -13.98 -4.25
C ARG A 120 -6.87 -15.36 -4.10
N ASP A 121 -6.34 -16.20 -3.20
CA ASP A 121 -6.86 -17.55 -2.95
C ASP A 121 -8.33 -17.52 -2.52
N CYS A 122 -8.69 -16.60 -1.63
CA CYS A 122 -10.07 -16.45 -1.18
C CYS A 122 -11.00 -15.98 -2.31
N LEU A 123 -10.57 -14.99 -3.10
CA LEU A 123 -11.34 -14.43 -4.21
C LEU A 123 -11.54 -15.46 -5.33
N SER A 124 -10.50 -16.21 -5.71
CA SER A 124 -10.61 -17.29 -6.70
C SER A 124 -11.63 -18.35 -6.26
N ARG A 125 -11.56 -18.79 -5.00
CA ARG A 125 -12.52 -19.75 -4.44
C ARG A 125 -13.95 -19.21 -4.35
N ALA A 126 -14.09 -17.90 -4.15
CA ALA A 126 -15.40 -17.25 -4.09
C ALA A 126 -16.03 -17.17 -5.49
N LEU A 127 -15.26 -16.81 -6.52
CA LEU A 127 -15.76 -16.61 -7.89
C LEU A 127 -16.49 -17.83 -8.46
N ASP A 128 -16.06 -19.05 -8.11
CA ASP A 128 -16.73 -20.29 -8.54
C ASP A 128 -18.15 -20.47 -7.97
N LYS A 129 -18.51 -19.65 -6.98
CA LYS A 129 -19.74 -19.79 -6.18
C LYS A 129 -20.61 -18.54 -6.16
N LEU A 130 -20.10 -17.42 -6.67
CA LEU A 130 -20.83 -16.16 -6.73
C LEU A 130 -21.84 -16.18 -7.88
N ASP A 131 -22.96 -15.48 -7.67
CA ASP A 131 -23.91 -15.19 -8.72
C ASP A 131 -23.35 -14.15 -9.72
N SER A 132 -24.06 -13.95 -10.83
CA SER A 132 -23.66 -13.02 -11.88
C SER A 132 -23.62 -11.55 -11.43
N ALA A 133 -24.35 -11.18 -10.37
CA ALA A 133 -24.42 -9.81 -9.87
C ALA A 133 -23.19 -9.46 -9.02
N GLN A 134 -22.71 -10.40 -8.21
CA GLN A 134 -21.57 -10.21 -7.31
C GLN A 134 -20.22 -10.47 -7.99
N ARG A 135 -20.21 -11.33 -9.02
CA ARG A 135 -19.00 -11.72 -9.75
C ARG A 135 -18.16 -10.55 -10.27
N PRO A 136 -18.73 -9.50 -10.90
CA PRO A 136 -17.93 -8.39 -11.44
C PRO A 136 -17.09 -7.67 -10.37
N GLY A 137 -17.67 -7.44 -9.19
CA GLY A 137 -16.94 -6.81 -8.09
C GLY A 137 -15.81 -7.68 -7.54
N ALA A 138 -16.02 -9.00 -7.46
CA ALA A 138 -14.99 -9.95 -7.06
C ALA A 138 -13.86 -10.05 -8.10
N LEU A 139 -14.16 -9.94 -9.40
CA LEU A 139 -13.17 -9.93 -10.47
C LEU A 139 -12.24 -8.71 -10.41
N VAL A 140 -12.78 -7.51 -10.17
CA VAL A 140 -11.96 -6.28 -9.99
C VAL A 140 -11.01 -6.44 -8.80
N ARG A 141 -11.51 -6.98 -7.68
CA ARG A 141 -10.67 -7.26 -6.49
C ARG A 141 -9.63 -8.33 -6.78
N LEU A 142 -9.97 -9.39 -7.51
CA LEU A 142 -9.02 -10.44 -7.89
C LEU A 142 -7.94 -9.90 -8.81
N ALA A 143 -8.28 -9.08 -9.80
CA ALA A 143 -7.32 -8.42 -10.68
C ALA A 143 -6.29 -7.61 -9.87
N ARG A 144 -6.76 -6.84 -8.87
CA ARG A 144 -5.89 -6.12 -7.95
C ARG A 144 -5.01 -7.07 -7.15
N ALA A 145 -5.58 -8.12 -6.57
CA ALA A 145 -4.83 -9.10 -5.79
C ALA A 145 -3.75 -9.77 -6.65
N VAL A 146 -4.06 -10.20 -7.87
CA VAL A 146 -3.10 -10.78 -8.83
C VAL A 146 -1.98 -9.81 -9.19
N TYR A 147 -2.31 -8.54 -9.46
CA TYR A 147 -1.31 -7.53 -9.78
C TYR A 147 -0.38 -7.24 -8.60
N ARG A 148 -0.91 -7.18 -7.38
CA ARG A 148 -0.13 -6.93 -6.16
C ARG A 148 0.62 -8.17 -5.68
N ASP A 149 0.07 -9.36 -5.93
CA ASP A 149 0.62 -10.64 -5.54
C ASP A 149 1.80 -11.02 -6.45
N ALA A 150 1.48 -11.44 -7.68
CA ALA A 150 2.42 -12.03 -8.62
C ALA A 150 3.06 -11.02 -9.58
N GLY A 151 2.61 -9.75 -9.58
CA GLY A 151 3.02 -8.77 -10.58
C GLY A 151 2.54 -9.09 -12.00
N SER A 152 1.63 -10.07 -12.15
CA SER A 152 1.14 -10.55 -13.44
C SER A 152 0.19 -9.54 -14.07
N ARG A 153 0.72 -8.70 -14.97
CA ARG A 153 -0.05 -7.62 -15.61
C ARG A 153 -1.12 -8.14 -16.56
N ASP A 154 -0.82 -9.21 -17.30
CA ASP A 154 -1.74 -9.72 -18.33
C ASP A 154 -2.93 -10.45 -17.71
N GLU A 155 -2.68 -11.28 -16.68
CA GLU A 155 -3.76 -11.93 -15.93
C GLU A 155 -4.66 -10.90 -15.24
N ALA A 156 -4.06 -9.89 -14.59
CA ALA A 156 -4.81 -8.80 -13.97
C ALA A 156 -5.65 -8.01 -14.99
N ARG A 157 -5.14 -7.77 -16.20
CA ARG A 157 -5.86 -7.03 -17.24
C ARG A 157 -7.11 -7.78 -17.70
N VAL A 158 -6.99 -9.08 -18.00
CA VAL A 158 -8.12 -9.91 -18.45
C VAL A 158 -9.24 -9.95 -17.40
N LEU A 159 -8.87 -10.17 -16.14
CA LEU A 159 -9.82 -10.17 -15.02
C LEU A 159 -10.50 -8.81 -14.84
N LEU A 160 -9.73 -7.73 -14.97
CA LEU A 160 -10.23 -6.37 -14.84
C LEU A 160 -11.21 -6.01 -15.95
N GLU A 161 -10.91 -6.38 -17.20
CA GLU A 161 -11.81 -6.17 -18.34
C GLU A 161 -13.15 -6.88 -18.14
N GLU A 162 -13.14 -8.14 -17.71
CA GLU A 162 -14.37 -8.89 -17.39
C GLU A 162 -15.15 -8.21 -16.25
N GLY A 163 -14.49 -7.83 -15.15
CA GLY A 163 -15.14 -7.19 -14.00
C GLY A 163 -15.71 -5.80 -14.30
N MET A 164 -15.02 -5.00 -15.11
CA MET A 164 -15.42 -3.63 -15.45
C MET A 164 -16.55 -3.56 -16.49
N SER A 165 -16.88 -4.67 -17.15
CA SER A 165 -17.95 -4.74 -18.14
C SER A 165 -19.36 -4.57 -17.54
N SER A 166 -19.52 -4.75 -16.22
CA SER A 166 -20.82 -4.65 -15.56
C SER A 166 -21.27 -3.20 -15.33
N ALA A 167 -22.46 -2.87 -15.84
CA ALA A 167 -23.12 -1.59 -15.60
C ALA A 167 -23.49 -1.37 -14.12
N GLU A 168 -23.74 -2.45 -13.38
CA GLU A 168 -24.16 -2.43 -11.96
C GLU A 168 -22.98 -2.38 -10.97
N LEU A 169 -21.74 -2.37 -11.47
CA LEU A 169 -20.55 -2.30 -10.62
C LEU A 169 -20.60 -1.05 -9.71
N PRO A 170 -20.50 -1.20 -8.38
CA PRO A 170 -20.47 -0.08 -7.44
C PRO A 170 -19.41 0.96 -7.81
N VAL A 171 -19.72 2.24 -7.60
CA VAL A 171 -18.85 3.37 -7.97
C VAL A 171 -17.45 3.24 -7.38
N THR A 172 -17.33 2.79 -6.12
CA THR A 172 -16.04 2.57 -5.46
C THR A 172 -15.19 1.56 -6.21
N LEU A 173 -15.76 0.40 -6.56
CA LEU A 173 -15.07 -0.64 -7.34
C LEU A 173 -14.78 -0.18 -8.78
N ARG A 174 -15.64 0.65 -9.37
CA ARG A 174 -15.38 1.24 -10.69
C ARG A 174 -14.21 2.21 -10.67
N VAL A 175 -14.09 3.05 -9.65
CA VAL A 175 -12.93 3.93 -9.45
C VAL A 175 -11.66 3.10 -9.22
N GLU A 176 -11.73 2.07 -8.36
CA GLU A 176 -10.59 1.16 -8.13
C GLU A 176 -10.16 0.42 -9.39
N GLY A 177 -11.11 0.01 -10.23
CA GLY A 177 -10.81 -0.63 -11.50
C GLY A 177 -10.13 0.32 -12.49
N LEU A 178 -10.60 1.56 -12.61
CA LEU A 178 -9.96 2.59 -13.44
C LEU A 178 -8.54 2.93 -12.94
N LEU A 179 -8.36 3.01 -11.62
CA LEU A 179 -7.05 3.15 -10.98
C LEU A 179 -6.10 2.02 -11.38
N LEU A 180 -6.57 0.78 -11.29
CA LEU A 180 -5.77 -0.39 -11.65
C LEU A 180 -5.45 -0.43 -13.15
N SER A 181 -6.41 -0.14 -14.02
CA SER A 181 -6.21 -0.06 -15.47
C SER A 181 -5.12 0.95 -15.82
N GLY A 182 -5.19 2.17 -15.26
CA GLY A 182 -4.16 3.19 -15.46
C GLY A 182 -2.77 2.76 -15.00
N GLN A 183 -2.67 2.00 -13.91
CA GLN A 183 -1.40 1.44 -13.42
C GLN A 183 -0.86 0.30 -14.31
N LEU A 184 -1.73 -0.58 -14.79
CA LEU A 184 -1.39 -1.71 -15.66
C LEU A 184 -0.91 -1.23 -17.04
N GLU A 185 -1.64 -0.27 -17.61
CA GLU A 185 -1.39 0.29 -18.94
C GLU A 185 -0.32 1.39 -18.93
N ARG A 186 -0.02 1.96 -17.75
CA ARG A 186 0.80 3.17 -17.60
C ARG A 186 0.24 4.34 -18.44
N SER A 187 -1.08 4.43 -18.51
CA SER A 187 -1.80 5.50 -19.23
C SER A 187 -2.49 6.45 -18.24
N PRO A 188 -2.46 7.77 -18.49
CA PRO A 188 -3.18 8.74 -17.68
C PRO A 188 -4.69 8.70 -17.93
N GLU A 189 -5.16 8.19 -19.08
CA GLU A 189 -6.56 8.29 -19.48
C GLU A 189 -7.52 7.56 -18.51
N PRO A 190 -7.22 6.31 -18.07
CA PRO A 190 -8.03 5.66 -17.04
C PRO A 190 -7.95 6.39 -15.68
N LEU A 191 -6.80 6.97 -15.35
CA LEU A 191 -6.61 7.71 -14.09
C LEU A 191 -7.40 9.03 -14.08
N GLU A 192 -7.47 9.72 -15.21
CA GLU A 192 -8.33 10.89 -15.39
C GLU A 192 -9.81 10.54 -15.22
N ALA A 193 -10.23 9.42 -15.81
CA ALA A 193 -11.57 8.89 -15.62
C ALA A 193 -11.85 8.54 -14.15
N ALA A 194 -10.87 7.96 -13.44
CA ALA A 194 -10.96 7.65 -12.01
C ALA A 194 -11.14 8.92 -11.17
N VAL A 195 -10.30 9.94 -11.37
CA VAL A 195 -10.39 11.24 -10.68
C VAL A 195 -11.75 11.89 -10.94
N LYS A 196 -12.18 11.93 -12.21
CA LYS A 196 -13.48 12.52 -12.60
C LYS A 196 -14.65 11.79 -11.92
N LEU A 197 -14.67 10.47 -11.98
CA LEU A 197 -15.74 9.66 -11.40
C LEU A 197 -15.78 9.79 -9.88
N ALA A 198 -14.63 9.68 -9.21
CA ALA A 198 -14.53 9.82 -7.76
C ALA A 198 -15.00 11.20 -7.30
N ARG A 199 -14.55 12.27 -7.98
CA ARG A 199 -14.96 13.64 -7.66
C ARG A 199 -16.46 13.86 -7.82
N GLN A 200 -17.06 13.30 -8.88
CA GLN A 200 -18.47 13.49 -9.18
C GLN A 200 -19.42 12.68 -8.28
N GLN A 201 -19.03 11.47 -7.90
CA GLN A 201 -19.96 10.52 -7.27
C GLN A 201 -19.57 10.11 -5.84
N LEU A 202 -18.30 10.28 -5.44
CA LEU A 202 -17.83 9.99 -4.08
C LEU A 202 -17.52 11.27 -3.28
N GLY A 203 -17.24 12.39 -3.96
CA GLY A 203 -16.87 13.65 -3.32
C GLY A 203 -15.47 13.59 -2.70
N GLU A 204 -15.32 14.12 -1.48
CA GLU A 204 -14.06 14.04 -0.72
C GLU A 204 -13.92 12.64 -0.10
N HIS A 205 -13.32 11.73 -0.87
CA HIS A 205 -13.16 10.33 -0.52
C HIS A 205 -11.70 9.88 -0.66
N PRO A 206 -11.19 8.93 0.15
CA PRO A 206 -9.81 8.43 0.03
C PRO A 206 -9.42 7.95 -1.38
N LEU A 207 -10.35 7.30 -2.11
CA LEU A 207 -10.11 6.91 -3.51
C LEU A 207 -9.87 8.09 -4.46
N LEU A 208 -10.41 9.28 -4.19
CA LEU A 208 -10.08 10.48 -4.97
C LEU A 208 -8.62 10.86 -4.74
N VAL A 209 -8.15 10.83 -3.49
CA VAL A 209 -6.75 11.09 -3.13
C VAL A 209 -5.83 10.10 -3.85
N THR A 210 -6.09 8.80 -3.74
CA THR A 210 -5.29 7.78 -4.42
C THR A 210 -5.25 7.99 -5.93
N SER A 211 -6.37 8.42 -6.53
CA SER A 211 -6.45 8.72 -7.97
C SER A 211 -5.66 9.96 -8.37
N LEU A 212 -5.72 11.02 -7.57
CA LEU A 212 -4.95 12.24 -7.80
C LEU A 212 -3.44 11.98 -7.74
N VAL A 213 -2.98 11.26 -6.72
CA VAL A 213 -1.55 10.93 -6.56
C VAL A 213 -1.07 10.06 -7.73
N ALA A 214 -1.82 9.02 -8.11
CA ALA A 214 -1.45 8.17 -9.24
C ALA A 214 -1.41 8.94 -10.57
N LEU A 215 -2.36 9.85 -10.79
CA LEU A 215 -2.39 10.70 -11.98
C LEU A 215 -1.22 11.70 -11.98
N ALA A 216 -0.89 12.26 -10.81
CA ALA A 216 0.24 13.16 -10.65
C ALA A 216 1.57 12.46 -10.96
N ASP A 217 1.78 11.23 -10.46
CA ASP A 217 2.98 10.43 -10.74
C ASP A 217 3.18 10.24 -12.25
N GLN A 218 2.11 9.94 -13.00
CA GLN A 218 2.20 9.73 -14.45
C GLN A 218 2.41 11.02 -15.25
N ARG A 219 1.88 12.13 -14.75
CA ARG A 219 1.98 13.43 -15.43
C ARG A 219 3.23 14.22 -15.06
N ALA A 220 4.00 13.78 -14.05
CA ALA A 220 5.12 14.54 -13.50
C ALA A 220 6.11 15.03 -14.56
N GLU A 221 6.41 14.20 -15.57
CA GLU A 221 7.36 14.54 -16.64
C GLU A 221 6.72 15.34 -17.78
N GLN A 222 5.49 14.99 -18.17
CA GLN A 222 4.84 15.53 -19.38
C GLN A 222 4.04 16.81 -19.11
N GLN A 223 3.49 16.96 -17.91
CA GLN A 223 2.59 18.03 -17.51
C GLN A 223 2.87 18.45 -16.05
N PRO A 224 4.05 19.01 -15.76
CA PRO A 224 4.53 19.20 -14.38
C PRO A 224 3.65 20.11 -13.53
N GLN A 225 3.06 21.15 -14.14
CA GLN A 225 2.15 22.07 -13.43
C GLN A 225 0.84 21.36 -13.02
N GLN A 226 0.32 20.46 -13.87
CA GLN A 226 -0.89 19.70 -13.55
C GLN A 226 -0.60 18.62 -12.49
N ALA A 227 0.57 17.99 -12.56
CA ALA A 227 1.01 17.03 -11.54
C ALA A 227 1.13 17.69 -10.16
N GLU A 228 1.74 18.89 -10.10
CA GLU A 228 1.85 19.66 -8.87
C GLU A 228 0.48 19.99 -8.27
N ALA A 229 -0.47 20.48 -9.08
CA ALA A 229 -1.82 20.79 -8.63
C ALA A 229 -2.53 19.55 -8.05
N HIS A 230 -2.35 18.38 -8.67
CA HIS A 230 -2.92 17.13 -8.17
C HIS A 230 -2.29 16.67 -6.86
N TYR A 231 -0.97 16.80 -6.69
CA TYR A 231 -0.31 16.51 -5.41
C TYR A 231 -0.80 17.45 -4.30
N GLN A 232 -0.91 18.75 -4.57
CA GLN A 232 -1.39 19.74 -3.60
C GLN A 232 -2.84 19.46 -3.20
N GLU A 233 -3.71 19.11 -4.16
CA GLU A 233 -5.09 18.74 -3.86
C GLU A 233 -5.16 17.46 -3.01
N ALA A 234 -4.37 16.44 -3.33
CA ALA A 234 -4.29 15.21 -2.57
C ALA A 234 -3.84 15.45 -1.12
N MET A 235 -2.77 16.24 -0.93
CA MET A 235 -2.27 16.61 0.41
C MET A 235 -3.32 17.36 1.23
N ARG A 236 -4.03 18.33 0.60
CA ARG A 236 -5.11 19.07 1.27
C ARG A 236 -6.21 18.13 1.76
N LEU A 237 -6.59 17.14 0.97
CA LEU A 237 -7.59 16.15 1.35
C LEU A 237 -7.07 15.22 2.47
N GLN A 238 -5.84 14.74 2.38
CA GLN A 238 -5.21 13.89 3.41
C GLN A 238 -5.11 14.59 4.76
N ALA A 239 -4.72 15.87 4.78
CA ALA A 239 -4.69 16.66 6.00
C ALA A 239 -6.07 16.73 6.68
N ARG A 240 -7.15 16.87 5.89
CA ARG A 240 -8.53 16.85 6.43
C ARG A 240 -8.94 15.50 6.97
N PHE A 241 -8.42 14.41 6.42
CA PHE A 241 -8.69 13.05 6.89
C PHE A 241 -7.79 12.62 8.05
N SER A 242 -6.80 13.44 8.44
CA SER A 242 -5.72 13.01 9.36
C SER A 242 -5.05 11.71 8.86
N ASP A 243 -4.88 11.62 7.54
CA ASP A 243 -4.33 10.44 6.87
C ASP A 243 -2.80 10.44 6.95
N GLY A 244 -2.24 9.31 7.40
CA GLY A 244 -0.78 9.11 7.50
C GLY A 244 -0.07 9.16 6.15
N GLU A 245 -0.78 8.94 5.04
CA GLU A 245 -0.22 9.04 3.67
C GLU A 245 0.10 10.50 3.25
N PHE A 246 -0.26 11.49 4.07
CA PHE A 246 0.09 12.89 3.87
C PHE A 246 1.60 13.07 3.64
N PHE A 247 2.44 12.48 4.51
CA PHE A 247 3.89 12.64 4.43
C PHE A 247 4.49 11.94 3.21
N ASN A 248 3.95 10.78 2.83
CA ASN A 248 4.35 10.09 1.61
C ASN A 248 4.05 10.93 0.36
N THR A 249 2.90 11.61 0.35
CA THR A 249 2.51 12.49 -0.76
C THR A 249 3.34 13.77 -0.80
N ALA A 250 3.65 14.34 0.37
CA ALA A 250 4.53 15.48 0.51
C ALA A 250 5.96 15.17 0.02
N GLU A 251 6.49 13.99 0.32
CA GLU A 251 7.80 13.57 -0.19
C GLU A 251 7.80 13.50 -1.74
N ARG A 252 6.75 12.92 -2.33
CA ARG A 252 6.60 12.85 -3.80
C ARG A 252 6.57 14.24 -4.42
N LEU A 253 5.82 15.17 -3.82
CA LEU A 253 5.78 16.56 -4.26
C LEU A 253 7.13 17.25 -4.12
N ALA A 254 7.87 17.04 -3.03
CA ALA A 254 9.21 17.61 -2.85
C ALA A 254 10.17 17.13 -3.95
N ARG A 255 10.15 15.83 -4.27
CA ARG A 255 10.93 15.26 -5.38
C ARG A 255 10.52 15.85 -6.73
N HIS A 256 9.22 16.05 -6.96
CA HIS A 256 8.68 16.69 -8.17
C HIS A 256 9.19 18.13 -8.33
N LEU A 257 9.09 18.95 -7.28
CA LEU A 257 9.54 20.34 -7.27
C LEU A 257 11.05 20.46 -7.53
N ILE A 258 11.87 19.59 -6.91
CA ILE A 258 13.32 19.54 -7.15
C ILE A 258 13.63 19.20 -8.61
N ARG A 259 12.94 18.20 -9.21
CA ARG A 259 13.13 17.84 -10.63
C ARG A 259 12.75 18.99 -11.56
N GLY A 260 11.61 19.65 -11.28
CA GLY A 260 11.10 20.79 -12.04
C GLY A 260 11.87 22.09 -11.83
N GLY A 261 12.85 22.12 -10.92
CA GLY A 261 13.66 23.30 -10.63
C GLY A 261 12.99 24.34 -9.73
N ASP A 262 11.79 24.06 -9.20
CA ASP A 262 11.16 24.93 -8.20
C ASP A 262 11.76 24.68 -6.80
N LEU A 263 12.97 25.20 -6.64
CA LEU A 263 13.73 25.10 -5.41
C LEU A 263 13.08 25.89 -4.27
N ARG A 264 12.28 26.92 -4.56
CA ARG A 264 11.63 27.73 -3.53
C ARG A 264 10.41 27.00 -2.99
N GLY A 265 9.53 26.55 -3.87
CA GLY A 265 8.37 25.75 -3.48
C GLY A 265 8.77 24.52 -2.67
N CYS A 266 9.89 23.87 -3.01
CA CYS A 266 10.39 22.74 -2.23
C CYS A 266 10.77 23.11 -0.78
N LEU A 267 11.43 24.25 -0.55
CA LEU A 267 11.77 24.70 0.81
C LEU A 267 10.53 25.12 1.60
N ASP A 268 9.59 25.81 0.95
CA ASP A 268 8.33 26.23 1.57
C ASP A 268 7.53 25.00 2.02
N LEU A 269 7.45 23.96 1.16
CA LEU A 269 6.86 22.67 1.50
C LEU A 269 7.59 21.97 2.66
N CYS A 270 8.93 21.93 2.65
CA CYS A 270 9.68 21.30 3.73
C CYS A 270 9.41 22.00 5.08
N ALA A 271 9.29 23.32 5.09
CA ALA A 271 8.97 24.08 6.30
C ALA A 271 7.58 23.71 6.85
N GLU A 272 6.55 23.67 6.00
CA GLU A 272 5.19 23.25 6.37
C GLU A 272 5.16 21.83 6.94
N VAL A 273 5.87 20.91 6.30
CA VAL A 273 5.92 19.51 6.74
C VAL A 273 6.67 19.38 8.07
N PHE A 274 7.75 20.12 8.30
CA PHE A 274 8.46 20.10 9.58
C PHE A 274 7.59 20.58 10.74
N GLU A 275 6.79 21.63 10.53
CA GLU A 275 5.82 22.11 11.52
C GLU A 275 4.78 21.02 11.83
N SER A 276 4.27 20.37 10.78
CA SER A 276 3.28 19.29 10.90
C SER A 276 3.84 18.05 11.62
N LEU A 277 5.03 17.57 11.24
CA LEU A 277 5.71 16.45 11.89
C LEU A 277 5.94 16.72 13.39
N ARG A 278 6.36 17.96 13.72
CA ARG A 278 6.59 18.38 15.10
C ARG A 278 5.29 18.43 15.91
N ALA A 279 4.21 18.91 15.31
CA ALA A 279 2.89 18.95 15.95
C ALA A 279 2.33 17.54 16.21
N CYS A 280 2.56 16.60 15.29
CA CYS A 280 2.10 15.21 15.43
C CYS A 280 2.99 14.35 16.35
N GLY A 281 4.17 14.84 16.76
CA GLY A 281 5.10 14.09 17.62
C GLY A 281 5.65 12.82 16.97
N LEU A 282 5.76 12.82 15.64
CA LEU A 282 6.23 11.65 14.89
C LEU A 282 7.73 11.39 15.11
N PRO A 283 8.20 10.13 14.93
CA PRO A 283 9.61 9.77 15.06
C PRO A 283 10.52 10.67 14.21
N GLN A 284 11.70 11.00 14.73
CA GLN A 284 12.68 11.82 14.00
C GLN A 284 13.08 11.23 12.64
N ARG A 285 12.92 9.92 12.43
CA ARG A 285 13.19 9.27 11.14
C ARG A 285 12.29 9.79 10.01
N ASP A 286 11.06 10.20 10.31
CA ASP A 286 10.12 10.70 9.29
C ASP A 286 10.52 12.09 8.77
N TYR A 287 11.47 12.75 9.44
CA TYR A 287 12.05 14.03 9.02
C TYR A 287 13.11 13.84 7.92
N LEU A 288 13.67 12.64 7.77
CA LEU A 288 14.80 12.38 6.87
C LEU A 288 14.54 12.79 5.42
N PRO A 289 13.39 12.43 4.78
CA PRO A 289 13.17 12.80 3.38
C PRO A 289 13.17 14.32 3.17
N PHE A 290 12.63 15.08 4.13
CA PHE A 290 12.50 16.54 4.04
C PHE A 290 13.80 17.26 4.39
N LEU A 291 14.61 16.72 5.32
CA LEU A 291 15.97 17.24 5.58
C LEU A 291 16.85 17.09 4.33
N LEU A 292 16.75 15.95 3.65
CA LEU A 292 17.55 15.65 2.46
C LEU A 292 17.04 16.40 1.22
N ALA A 293 15.73 16.57 1.07
CA ALA A 293 15.16 17.45 0.05
C ALA A 293 15.67 18.89 0.21
N ALA A 294 15.61 19.45 1.43
CA ALA A 294 16.14 20.78 1.70
C ALA A 294 17.66 20.86 1.46
N ALA A 295 18.43 19.84 1.87
CA ALA A 295 19.88 19.79 1.62
C ALA A 295 20.20 19.80 0.12
N GLU A 296 19.47 19.04 -0.69
CA GLU A 296 19.61 19.01 -2.14
C GLU A 296 19.27 20.38 -2.78
N VAL A 297 18.24 21.05 -2.27
CA VAL A 297 17.94 22.43 -2.69
C VAL A 297 19.10 23.38 -2.39
N HIS A 298 19.64 23.38 -1.16
CA HIS A 298 20.76 24.24 -0.79
C HIS A 298 22.01 23.92 -1.62
N ARG A 299 22.27 22.64 -1.92
CA ARG A 299 23.34 22.22 -2.84
C ARG A 299 23.18 22.85 -4.22
N ARG A 300 21.98 22.79 -4.82
CA ARG A 300 21.72 23.39 -6.15
C ARG A 300 21.84 24.92 -6.16
N ARG A 301 21.58 25.56 -5.03
CA ARG A 301 21.77 27.01 -4.84
C ARG A 301 23.22 27.40 -4.55
N GLY A 302 24.13 26.44 -4.33
CA GLY A 302 25.52 26.68 -3.94
C GLY A 302 25.70 27.06 -2.47
N ASP A 303 24.70 26.85 -1.63
CA ASP A 303 24.73 27.13 -0.19
C ASP A 303 25.27 25.90 0.58
N GLU A 304 26.59 25.72 0.52
CA GLU A 304 27.25 24.54 1.08
C GLU A 304 27.19 24.51 2.62
N ALA A 305 27.15 25.68 3.28
CA ALA A 305 27.05 25.76 4.73
C ALA A 305 25.72 25.20 5.24
N GLN A 306 24.61 25.62 4.63
CA GLN A 306 23.30 25.14 5.04
C GLN A 306 23.08 23.67 4.65
N ARG A 307 23.58 23.26 3.47
CA ARG A 307 23.60 21.86 3.06
C ARG A 307 24.33 21.00 4.08
N ALA A 308 25.55 21.37 4.48
CA ALA A 308 26.35 20.60 5.43
C ALA A 308 25.63 20.44 6.79
N SER A 309 25.02 21.51 7.30
CA SER A 309 24.25 21.46 8.55
C SER A 309 23.04 20.52 8.46
N LEU A 310 22.30 20.53 7.35
CA LEU A 310 21.15 19.63 7.15
C LEU A 310 21.60 18.17 7.01
N MET A 311 22.69 17.91 6.30
CA MET A 311 23.28 16.57 6.16
C MET A 311 23.76 16.02 7.49
N GLU A 312 24.41 16.84 8.33
CA GLU A 312 24.85 16.44 9.67
C GLU A 312 23.65 16.01 10.53
N LYS A 313 22.56 16.78 10.50
CA LYS A 313 21.31 16.43 11.20
C LYS A 313 20.71 15.12 10.69
N ALA A 314 20.65 14.93 9.37
CA ALA A 314 20.10 13.72 8.77
C ALA A 314 20.93 12.48 9.15
N MET A 315 22.26 12.57 9.05
CA MET A 315 23.18 11.48 9.42
C MET A 315 23.13 11.14 10.92
N ALA A 316 22.88 12.14 11.78
CA ALA A 316 22.71 11.93 13.22
C ALA A 316 21.42 11.16 13.58
N ILE A 317 20.37 11.25 12.74
CA ILE A 317 19.12 10.53 12.93
C ILE A 317 19.25 9.06 12.46
N ASP A 318 19.76 8.86 11.24
CA ASP A 318 19.97 7.54 10.65
C ASP A 318 21.03 7.64 9.54
N PHE A 319 22.25 7.18 9.82
CA PHE A 319 23.35 7.26 8.88
C PHE A 319 23.11 6.48 7.57
N GLU A 320 22.66 5.23 7.67
CA GLU A 320 22.45 4.37 6.50
C GLU A 320 21.24 4.85 5.68
N GLY A 321 20.15 5.19 6.37
CA GLY A 321 18.95 5.75 5.75
C GLY A 321 19.24 7.07 5.02
N ALA A 322 19.99 7.97 5.66
CA ALA A 322 20.36 9.25 5.07
C ALA A 322 21.28 9.10 3.86
N ALA A 323 22.30 8.24 3.93
CA ALA A 323 23.22 8.01 2.81
C ALA A 323 22.50 7.44 1.58
N ARG A 324 21.56 6.51 1.77
CA ARG A 324 20.74 5.96 0.69
C ARG A 324 19.87 7.03 0.04
N LEU A 325 19.09 7.76 0.84
CA LEU A 325 18.14 8.76 0.34
C LEU A 325 18.85 9.96 -0.30
N ASP A 326 20.00 10.40 0.23
CA ASP A 326 20.82 11.46 -0.39
C ASP A 326 21.24 11.07 -1.82
N GLY A 327 21.63 9.80 -2.03
CA GLY A 327 21.89 9.26 -3.37
C GLY A 327 20.68 9.40 -4.32
N GLU A 328 19.48 9.14 -3.83
CA GLU A 328 18.24 9.29 -4.62
C GLU A 328 17.92 10.75 -4.95
N PHE A 329 18.08 11.68 -4.00
CA PHE A 329 17.83 13.11 -4.23
C PHE A 329 18.85 13.73 -5.19
N ARG A 330 20.12 13.34 -5.11
CA ARG A 330 21.16 13.77 -6.06
C ARG A 330 20.94 13.23 -7.47
N ALA A 331 20.34 12.04 -7.59
CA ALA A 331 20.02 11.43 -8.87
C ALA A 331 18.85 12.12 -9.59
N LEU A 332 18.09 12.99 -8.91
CA LEU A 332 17.05 13.80 -9.52
C LEU A 332 17.69 14.76 -10.54
N ARG A 333 17.56 14.48 -11.84
CA ARG A 333 18.04 15.41 -12.87
C ARG A 333 17.13 16.63 -12.92
N GLY A 334 17.71 17.81 -13.15
CA GLY A 334 16.95 18.99 -13.59
C GLY A 334 16.52 18.77 -15.03
N ALA A 335 15.27 19.10 -15.35
CA ALA A 335 14.80 19.22 -16.73
C ALA A 335 15.47 20.42 -17.43
#